data_AF-A0A166RL13-F1
#
_entry.id   AF-A0A166RL13-F1
#
_cell.length_a   1.000
_cell.length_b   1.000
_cell.length_c   1.000
_cell.angle_alpha   90.00
_cell.angle_beta   90.00
_cell.angle_gamma   90.00
#
_symmetry.space_group_name_H-M   'P 1'
#
loop_
_entity.id
_entity.type
_entity.pdbx_description
1 polymer ?
#
loop_
_entity_poly.entity_id
_entity_poly.type
_entity_poly.pdbx_seq_one_letter_code
_entity_poly.pdbx_strand_id
1 'polypeptide(L)'
;MERDEAQEEMGQQSEVLAGVQLDRDELSTRAAGLEERGKLLKFSIEQLNRQLNDELNQSKALKGQLDRREMDMQMLSNALAQLKAQHMQTVTQLDARTTELKGAQAFLPKADTTSGASVVRMIEGLDAEIMQMSAFVADHFEFEHPKPYHMNEDVQAASTRLAELIGPKMVDLLATTEHAQDPLVIQLACQTATSTYCRYIVTSWDIDDDNFNHLLQEAYLTIHGAGMSSSGFKLATIDQALRQRSKAMIHGDADLSFIIVPRLAAYIADIVMVAGLQAPEAAIHEVIMQAFEENMSVVVRLALSLNWVTGRDITSADLEPCMVLWETVFDPATMEDVHARPAHLKPKSREESIKKEDHVLCTTDLGLRRTRIWRGELQKCMLLKPKVALQSVIEGLEVVKPYIMESPMSMASHESWPYV
;
A
#
# COMPACT_ATOMS: atom_id res chain seq x y z
N MET A 1 -127.21 -50.80 -91.36
CA MET A 1 -125.80 -51.04 -91.72
C MET A 1 -124.96 -49.76 -91.73
N GLU A 2 -125.53 -48.55 -91.81
CA GLU A 2 -124.81 -47.26 -91.59
C GLU A 2 -124.96 -46.70 -90.15
N ARG A 3 -125.68 -47.41 -89.26
CA ARG A 3 -125.92 -46.98 -87.86
C ARG A 3 -124.95 -47.64 -86.87
N ASP A 4 -124.29 -48.72 -87.27
CA ASP A 4 -123.33 -49.46 -86.44
C ASP A 4 -121.91 -48.88 -86.52
N GLU A 5 -121.49 -48.35 -87.68
CA GLU A 5 -120.17 -47.69 -87.85
C GLU A 5 -120.06 -46.36 -87.06
N ALA A 6 -121.15 -45.61 -86.94
CA ALA A 6 -121.19 -44.36 -86.16
C ALA A 6 -121.16 -44.57 -84.63
N GLN A 7 -121.53 -45.76 -84.13
CA GLN A 7 -121.35 -46.12 -82.71
C GLN A 7 -119.95 -46.63 -82.42
N GLU A 8 -119.26 -47.20 -83.42
CA GLU A 8 -117.88 -47.68 -83.30
C GLU A 8 -116.87 -46.51 -83.31
N GLU A 9 -117.07 -45.49 -84.15
CA GLU A 9 -116.23 -44.27 -84.13
C GLU A 9 -116.41 -43.43 -82.85
N MET A 10 -117.63 -43.37 -82.29
CA MET A 10 -117.87 -42.69 -81.01
C MET A 10 -117.24 -43.46 -79.83
N GLY A 11 -117.20 -44.79 -79.91
CA GLY A 11 -116.48 -45.64 -78.95
C GLY A 11 -114.98 -45.41 -79.00
N GLN A 12 -114.39 -45.38 -80.19
CA GLN A 12 -112.95 -45.11 -80.38
C GLN A 12 -112.56 -43.68 -79.98
N GLN A 13 -113.38 -42.67 -80.30
CA GLN A 13 -113.12 -41.29 -79.85
C GLN A 13 -113.26 -41.12 -78.33
N SER A 14 -114.21 -41.82 -77.70
CA SER A 14 -114.35 -41.85 -76.25
C SER A 14 -113.16 -42.54 -75.56
N GLU A 15 -112.59 -43.57 -76.19
CA GLU A 15 -111.42 -44.30 -75.68
C GLU A 15 -110.13 -43.47 -75.81
N VAL A 16 -109.95 -42.75 -76.92
CA VAL A 16 -108.84 -41.80 -77.11
C VAL A 16 -108.94 -40.60 -76.17
N LEU A 17 -110.14 -40.04 -75.96
CA LEU A 17 -110.35 -38.95 -74.99
C LEU A 17 -110.08 -39.40 -73.55
N ALA A 18 -110.46 -40.63 -73.20
CA ALA A 18 -110.14 -41.21 -71.90
C ALA A 18 -108.62 -41.40 -71.71
N GLY A 19 -107.90 -41.87 -72.73
CA GLY A 19 -106.44 -41.97 -72.71
C GLY A 19 -105.74 -40.62 -72.53
N VAL A 20 -106.19 -39.60 -73.25
CA VAL A 20 -105.64 -38.23 -73.14
C VAL A 20 -105.95 -37.59 -71.77
N GLN A 21 -107.11 -37.89 -71.17
CA GLN A 21 -107.42 -37.45 -69.80
C GLN A 21 -106.53 -38.14 -68.76
N LEU A 22 -106.25 -39.43 -68.96
CA LEU A 22 -105.38 -40.21 -68.09
C LEU A 22 -103.93 -39.69 -68.15
N ASP A 23 -103.40 -39.45 -69.36
CA ASP A 23 -102.07 -38.85 -69.56
C ASP A 23 -101.99 -37.43 -68.98
N ARG A 24 -103.06 -36.63 -69.11
CA ARG A 24 -103.13 -35.29 -68.53
C ARG A 24 -103.10 -35.34 -67.01
N ASP A 25 -103.83 -36.27 -66.40
CA ASP A 25 -103.85 -36.43 -64.94
C ASP A 25 -102.52 -36.99 -64.43
N GLU A 26 -101.88 -37.90 -65.17
CA GLU A 26 -100.54 -38.41 -64.86
C GLU A 26 -99.48 -37.29 -64.95
N LEU A 27 -99.52 -36.48 -66.00
CA LEU A 27 -98.64 -35.32 -66.17
C LEU A 27 -98.90 -34.24 -65.12
N SER A 28 -100.15 -33.99 -64.75
CA SER A 28 -100.53 -33.07 -63.67
C SER A 28 -99.98 -33.53 -62.32
N THR A 29 -100.11 -34.82 -62.03
CA THR A 29 -99.58 -35.44 -60.80
C THR A 29 -98.04 -35.36 -60.77
N ARG A 30 -97.38 -35.61 -61.90
CA ARG A 30 -95.93 -35.49 -62.04
C ARG A 30 -95.44 -34.05 -61.95
N ALA A 31 -96.18 -33.09 -62.51
CA ALA A 31 -95.88 -31.66 -62.41
C ALA A 31 -96.01 -31.17 -60.96
N ALA A 32 -97.05 -31.58 -60.24
CA ALA A 32 -97.23 -31.28 -58.83
C ALA A 32 -96.09 -31.88 -57.97
N GLY A 33 -95.70 -33.12 -58.24
CA GLY A 33 -94.57 -33.77 -57.56
C GLY A 33 -93.21 -33.10 -57.84
N LEU A 34 -93.00 -32.56 -59.04
CA LEU A 34 -91.81 -31.76 -59.37
C LEU A 34 -91.83 -30.39 -58.69
N GLU A 35 -93.00 -29.75 -58.58
CA GLU A 35 -93.16 -28.47 -57.87
C GLU A 35 -92.87 -28.62 -56.37
N GLU A 36 -93.36 -29.69 -55.74
CA GLU A 36 -93.08 -29.99 -54.34
C GLU A 36 -91.59 -30.25 -54.09
N ARG A 37 -90.94 -31.05 -54.96
CA ARG A 37 -89.47 -31.22 -54.90
C ARG A 37 -88.74 -29.91 -55.12
N GLY A 38 -89.20 -29.06 -56.04
CA GLY A 38 -88.65 -27.72 -56.27
C GLY A 38 -88.72 -26.84 -55.02
N LYS A 39 -89.84 -26.88 -54.28
CA LYS A 39 -90.01 -26.17 -53.00
C LYS A 39 -89.07 -26.71 -51.93
N LEU A 40 -88.94 -28.03 -51.79
CA LEU A 40 -88.03 -28.67 -50.84
C LEU A 40 -86.56 -28.36 -51.15
N LEU A 41 -86.16 -28.42 -52.42
CA LEU A 41 -84.82 -28.06 -52.87
C LEU A 41 -84.53 -26.59 -52.58
N LYS A 42 -85.48 -25.68 -52.84
CA LYS A 42 -85.32 -24.26 -52.53
C LYS A 42 -85.14 -24.03 -51.03
N PHE A 43 -85.94 -24.68 -50.20
CA PHE A 43 -85.80 -24.62 -48.74
C PHE A 43 -84.43 -25.15 -48.28
N SER A 44 -83.97 -26.26 -48.85
CA SER A 44 -82.66 -26.84 -48.56
C SER A 44 -81.51 -25.91 -48.97
N ILE A 45 -81.58 -25.26 -50.14
CA ILE A 45 -80.60 -24.27 -50.60
C ILE A 45 -80.57 -23.07 -49.66
N GLU A 46 -81.72 -22.56 -49.23
CA GLU A 46 -81.79 -21.46 -48.27
C GLU A 46 -81.19 -21.84 -46.91
N GLN A 47 -81.45 -23.06 -46.44
CA GLN A 47 -80.87 -23.58 -45.20
C GLN A 47 -79.34 -23.74 -45.30
N LEU A 48 -78.83 -24.32 -46.39
CA LEU A 48 -77.40 -24.44 -46.63
C LEU A 48 -76.72 -23.07 -46.74
N ASN A 49 -77.36 -22.09 -47.40
CA ASN A 49 -76.81 -20.74 -47.51
C ASN A 49 -76.72 -20.04 -46.14
N ARG A 50 -77.69 -20.26 -45.25
CA ARG A 50 -77.61 -19.75 -43.86
C ARG A 50 -76.45 -20.38 -43.11
N GLN A 51 -76.35 -21.72 -43.16
CA GLN A 51 -75.24 -22.44 -42.53
C GLN A 51 -73.88 -21.99 -43.05
N LEU A 52 -73.73 -21.86 -44.37
CA LEU A 52 -72.49 -21.40 -44.98
C LEU A 52 -72.13 -19.97 -44.53
N ASN A 53 -73.12 -19.09 -44.43
CA ASN A 53 -72.89 -17.72 -43.97
C ASN A 53 -72.53 -17.66 -42.48
N ASP A 54 -73.14 -18.50 -41.65
CA ASP A 54 -72.81 -18.62 -40.23
C ASP A 54 -71.39 -19.15 -40.03
N GLU A 55 -71.01 -20.21 -40.75
CA GLU A 55 -69.65 -20.76 -40.76
C GLU A 55 -68.62 -19.74 -41.28
N LEU A 56 -68.96 -18.97 -42.31
CA LEU A 56 -68.11 -17.90 -42.83
C LEU A 56 -67.89 -16.80 -41.78
N ASN A 57 -68.94 -16.43 -41.03
CA ASN A 57 -68.85 -15.45 -39.96
C ASN A 57 -68.02 -15.97 -38.78
N GLN A 58 -68.18 -17.24 -38.41
CA GLN A 58 -67.36 -17.90 -37.40
C GLN A 58 -65.89 -17.95 -37.81
N SER A 59 -65.60 -18.33 -39.05
CA SER A 59 -64.25 -18.37 -39.61
C SER A 59 -63.59 -16.99 -39.58
N LYS A 60 -64.32 -15.93 -39.97
CA LYS A 60 -63.85 -14.54 -39.86
C LYS A 60 -63.58 -14.12 -38.42
N ALA A 61 -64.45 -14.49 -37.48
CA ALA A 61 -64.27 -14.17 -36.06
C ALA A 61 -63.05 -14.89 -35.46
N LEU A 62 -62.87 -16.18 -35.76
CA LEU A 62 -61.72 -16.96 -35.33
C LEU A 62 -60.41 -16.43 -35.93
N LYS A 63 -60.42 -16.04 -37.21
CA LYS A 63 -59.27 -15.40 -37.84
C LYS A 63 -58.90 -14.10 -37.14
N GLY A 64 -59.89 -13.26 -36.82
CA GLY A 64 -59.65 -12.03 -36.04
C GLY A 64 -59.12 -12.28 -34.63
N GLN A 65 -59.45 -13.41 -34.00
CA GLN A 65 -58.88 -13.80 -32.70
C GLN A 65 -57.43 -14.29 -32.83
N LEU A 66 -57.12 -15.06 -33.89
CA LEU A 66 -55.75 -15.51 -34.19
C LEU A 66 -54.83 -14.32 -34.43
N ASP A 67 -55.24 -13.36 -35.28
CA ASP A 67 -54.45 -12.17 -35.59
C ASP A 67 -54.15 -11.35 -34.31
N ARG A 68 -55.13 -11.21 -33.40
CA ARG A 68 -54.91 -10.54 -32.10
C ARG A 68 -53.93 -11.30 -31.21
N ARG A 69 -54.05 -12.62 -31.12
CA ARG A 69 -53.12 -13.44 -30.32
C ARG A 69 -51.70 -13.42 -30.88
N GLU A 70 -51.56 -13.35 -32.20
CA GLU A 70 -50.26 -13.22 -32.86
C GLU A 70 -49.62 -11.86 -32.54
N MET A 71 -50.40 -10.78 -32.58
CA MET A 71 -49.94 -9.46 -32.13
C MET A 71 -49.52 -9.46 -30.65
N ASP A 72 -50.34 -10.05 -29.76
CA ASP A 72 -50.03 -10.15 -28.32
C ASP A 72 -48.75 -10.98 -28.08
N MET A 73 -48.58 -12.08 -28.81
CA MET A 73 -47.39 -12.92 -28.73
C MET A 73 -46.14 -12.16 -29.17
N GLN A 74 -46.24 -11.37 -30.24
CA GLN A 74 -45.14 -10.53 -30.72
C GLN A 74 -44.78 -9.44 -29.71
N MET A 75 -45.78 -8.78 -29.11
CA MET A 75 -45.55 -7.78 -28.07
C MET A 75 -44.89 -8.38 -26.82
N LEU A 76 -45.37 -9.53 -26.37
CA LEU A 76 -44.81 -10.22 -25.21
C LEU A 76 -43.39 -10.72 -25.46
N SER A 77 -43.12 -11.23 -26.67
CA SER A 77 -41.78 -11.63 -27.10
C SER A 77 -40.80 -10.45 -27.06
N ASN A 78 -41.21 -9.29 -27.59
CA ASN A 78 -40.40 -8.07 -27.55
C ASN A 78 -40.17 -7.58 -26.12
N ALA A 79 -41.19 -7.61 -25.27
CA ALA A 79 -41.06 -7.22 -23.86
C ALA A 79 -40.11 -8.16 -23.10
N LEU A 80 -40.17 -9.47 -23.35
CA LEU A 80 -39.24 -10.44 -22.77
C LEU A 80 -37.80 -10.23 -23.26
N ALA A 81 -37.60 -9.91 -24.54
CA ALA A 81 -36.28 -9.61 -25.08
C ALA A 81 -35.69 -8.35 -24.41
N GLN A 82 -36.49 -7.29 -24.25
CA GLN A 82 -36.09 -6.07 -23.58
C GLN A 82 -35.76 -6.32 -22.10
N LEU A 83 -36.60 -7.08 -21.38
CA LEU A 83 -36.38 -7.38 -19.98
C LEU A 83 -35.11 -8.24 -19.77
N LYS A 84 -34.85 -9.20 -20.67
CA LYS A 84 -33.60 -9.99 -20.66
C LYS A 84 -32.38 -9.10 -20.89
N ALA A 85 -32.45 -8.14 -21.82
CA ALA A 85 -31.36 -7.20 -22.07
C ALA A 85 -31.09 -6.31 -20.85
N GLN A 86 -32.14 -5.76 -20.23
CA GLN A 86 -32.03 -4.97 -19.00
C GLN A 86 -31.44 -5.78 -17.85
N HIS A 87 -31.92 -7.02 -17.65
CA HIS A 87 -31.40 -7.89 -16.60
C HIS A 87 -29.91 -8.19 -16.81
N MET A 88 -29.50 -8.50 -18.04
CA MET A 88 -28.10 -8.73 -18.37
C MET A 88 -27.24 -7.49 -18.12
N GLN A 89 -27.73 -6.30 -18.45
CA GLN A 89 -27.05 -5.04 -18.15
C GLN A 89 -26.93 -4.77 -16.63
N THR A 90 -27.97 -5.06 -15.84
CA THR A 90 -27.91 -4.92 -14.39
C THR A 90 -26.90 -5.90 -13.78
N VAL A 91 -26.88 -7.14 -14.25
CA VAL A 91 -25.94 -8.17 -13.77
C VAL A 91 -24.49 -7.76 -14.07
N THR A 92 -24.19 -7.26 -15.27
CA THR A 92 -22.84 -6.80 -15.60
C THR A 92 -22.40 -5.58 -14.79
N GLN A 93 -23.31 -4.64 -14.53
CA GLN A 93 -23.02 -3.50 -13.65
C GLN A 93 -22.78 -3.92 -12.20
N LEU A 94 -23.57 -4.87 -11.68
CA LEU A 94 -23.39 -5.40 -10.34
C LEU A 94 -22.07 -6.17 -10.21
N ASP A 95 -21.69 -6.95 -11.23
CA ASP A 95 -20.42 -7.66 -11.24
C ASP A 95 -19.24 -6.68 -11.26
N ALA A 96 -19.28 -5.67 -12.14
CA ALA A 96 -18.28 -4.59 -12.16
C ALA A 96 -18.16 -3.89 -10.80
N ARG A 97 -19.27 -3.47 -10.20
CA ARG A 97 -19.28 -2.86 -8.85
C ARG A 97 -18.76 -3.80 -7.77
N THR A 98 -19.07 -5.10 -7.87
CA THR A 98 -18.57 -6.09 -6.92
C THR A 98 -17.07 -6.29 -7.05
N THR A 99 -16.53 -6.30 -8.27
CA THR A 99 -15.09 -6.37 -8.50
C THR A 99 -14.37 -5.11 -8.04
N GLU A 100 -14.94 -3.92 -8.28
CA GLU A 100 -14.43 -2.64 -7.75
C GLU A 100 -14.43 -2.64 -6.23
N LEU A 101 -15.52 -3.09 -5.60
CA LEU A 101 -15.62 -3.17 -4.13
C LEU A 101 -14.66 -4.19 -3.55
N LYS A 102 -14.50 -5.37 -4.15
CA LYS A 102 -13.49 -6.36 -3.74
C LYS A 102 -12.08 -5.81 -3.87
N GLY A 103 -11.80 -5.08 -4.95
CA GLY A 103 -10.55 -4.34 -5.14
C GLY A 103 -10.34 -3.29 -4.05
N ALA A 104 -11.34 -2.45 -3.81
CA ALA A 104 -11.32 -1.41 -2.76
C ALA A 104 -11.15 -1.99 -1.35
N GLN A 105 -11.76 -3.14 -1.06
CA GLN A 105 -11.66 -3.82 0.23
C GLN A 105 -10.26 -4.38 0.48
N ALA A 106 -9.49 -4.71 -0.56
CA ALA A 106 -8.07 -5.04 -0.43
C ALA A 106 -7.20 -3.83 -0.04
N PHE A 107 -7.69 -2.60 -0.24
CA PHE A 107 -7.02 -1.36 0.17
C PHE A 107 -7.50 -0.83 1.52
N LEU A 108 -8.45 -1.48 2.19
CA LEU A 108 -8.74 -1.17 3.58
C LEU A 108 -7.60 -1.73 4.44
N PRO A 109 -6.92 -0.91 5.26
CA PRO A 109 -5.85 -1.38 6.13
C PRO A 109 -6.40 -2.50 7.01
N LYS A 110 -5.75 -3.66 6.96
CA LYS A 110 -6.06 -4.75 7.89
C LYS A 110 -5.76 -4.24 9.30
N ALA A 111 -6.56 -4.65 10.28
CA ALA A 111 -6.24 -4.32 11.67
C ALA A 111 -4.80 -4.74 11.97
N ASP A 112 -4.02 -3.83 12.58
CA ASP A 112 -2.63 -4.08 12.93
C ASP A 112 -2.53 -5.35 13.77
N THR A 113 -1.62 -6.25 13.41
CA THR A 113 -1.35 -7.48 14.18
C THR A 113 -0.49 -7.19 15.41
N THR A 114 0.26 -6.09 15.37
CA THR A 114 1.12 -5.61 16.45
C THR A 114 0.71 -4.22 16.93
N SER A 115 0.65 -4.02 18.25
CA SER A 115 0.28 -2.72 18.83
C SER A 115 1.45 -1.72 18.78
N GLY A 116 1.15 -0.42 18.69
CA GLY A 116 2.18 0.62 18.77
C GLY A 116 2.99 0.58 20.08
N ALA A 117 2.39 0.16 21.20
CA ALA A 117 3.10 -0.02 22.46
C ALA A 117 4.12 -1.17 22.41
N SER A 118 3.84 -2.21 21.63
CA SER A 118 4.80 -3.29 21.40
C SER A 118 6.02 -2.79 20.61
N VAL A 119 5.82 -1.91 19.62
CA VAL A 119 6.93 -1.30 18.86
C VAL A 119 7.77 -0.39 19.74
N VAL A 120 7.14 0.41 20.61
CA VAL A 120 7.87 1.21 21.61
C VAL A 120 8.79 0.33 22.45
N ARG A 121 8.29 -0.79 22.98
CA ARG A 121 9.13 -1.75 23.75
C ARG A 121 10.27 -2.37 22.94
N MET A 122 10.05 -2.61 21.65
CA MET A 122 11.11 -3.13 20.78
C MET A 122 12.21 -2.09 20.54
N ILE A 123 11.85 -0.80 20.41
CA ILE A 123 12.82 0.29 20.34
C ILE A 123 13.57 0.44 21.66
N GLU A 124 12.86 0.47 22.80
CA GLU A 124 13.50 0.52 24.12
C GLU A 124 14.46 -0.66 24.36
N GLY A 125 14.09 -1.86 23.90
CA GLY A 125 14.95 -3.04 23.96
C GLY A 125 16.18 -2.92 23.06
N LEU A 126 16.01 -2.38 21.84
CA LEU A 126 17.12 -2.09 20.94
C LEU A 126 18.08 -1.05 21.56
N ASP A 127 17.55 0.06 22.07
CA ASP A 127 18.35 1.13 22.70
C ASP A 127 19.13 0.61 23.91
N ALA A 128 18.54 -0.29 24.71
CA ALA A 128 19.23 -0.91 25.85
C ALA A 128 20.43 -1.76 25.42
N GLU A 129 20.29 -2.57 24.36
CA GLU A 129 21.38 -3.37 23.81
C GLU A 129 22.46 -2.48 23.16
N ILE A 130 22.07 -1.40 22.46
CA ILE A 130 23.00 -0.41 21.92
C ILE A 130 23.81 0.24 23.06
N MET A 131 23.14 0.66 24.13
CA MET A 131 23.78 1.25 25.29
C MET A 131 24.79 0.30 25.93
N GLN A 132 24.39 -0.96 26.15
CA GLN A 132 25.24 -1.98 26.76
C GLN A 132 26.46 -2.33 25.89
N MET A 133 26.24 -2.52 24.58
CA MET A 133 27.33 -2.79 23.64
C MET A 133 28.32 -1.62 23.60
N SER A 134 27.81 -0.39 23.55
CA SER A 134 28.66 0.80 23.49
C SER A 134 29.49 1.00 24.76
N ALA A 135 28.91 0.72 25.93
CA ALA A 135 29.65 0.74 27.20
C ALA A 135 30.76 -0.31 27.21
N PHE A 136 30.47 -1.55 26.76
CA PHE A 136 31.48 -2.59 26.67
C PHE A 136 32.62 -2.18 25.74
N VAL A 137 32.31 -1.69 24.53
CA VAL A 137 33.34 -1.22 23.57
C VAL A 137 34.22 -0.15 24.21
N ALA A 138 33.61 0.82 24.89
CA ALA A 138 34.33 1.93 25.51
C ALA A 138 35.27 1.47 26.64
N ASP A 139 34.89 0.43 27.39
CA ASP A 139 35.69 -0.17 28.47
C ASP A 139 36.77 -1.15 27.99
N HIS A 140 36.67 -1.65 26.75
CA HIS A 140 37.54 -2.73 26.26
C HIS A 140 38.92 -2.26 25.81
N PHE A 141 39.01 -1.05 25.26
CA PHE A 141 40.25 -0.53 24.68
C PHE A 141 40.98 0.38 25.66
N GLU A 142 42.30 0.17 25.79
CA GLU A 142 43.17 1.07 26.53
C GLU A 142 43.71 2.14 25.59
N PHE A 143 43.37 3.40 25.84
CA PHE A 143 43.87 4.54 25.08
C PHE A 143 45.11 5.10 25.75
N GLU A 144 46.24 5.11 25.05
CA GLU A 144 47.44 5.79 25.54
C GLU A 144 47.21 7.32 25.59
N HIS A 145 47.81 7.98 26.59
CA HIS A 145 47.78 9.44 26.73
C HIS A 145 48.08 10.15 25.40
N PRO A 146 47.49 11.33 25.13
CA PRO A 146 47.61 12.00 23.84
C PRO A 146 49.07 12.41 23.59
N LYS A 147 49.81 11.53 22.91
CA LYS A 147 51.00 11.90 22.12
C LYS A 147 50.49 12.79 20.97
N PRO A 148 51.32 13.71 20.43
CA PRO A 148 50.92 14.50 19.28
C PRO A 148 50.42 13.56 18.18
N TYR A 149 49.12 13.60 17.98
CA TYR A 149 48.39 12.68 17.14
C TYR A 149 48.89 12.86 15.71
N HIS A 150 49.62 11.88 15.18
CA HIS A 150 49.99 11.91 13.77
C HIS A 150 48.77 11.45 12.97
N MET A 151 47.99 12.41 12.47
CA MET A 151 46.92 12.15 11.50
C MET A 151 47.54 11.50 10.26
N ASN A 152 47.47 10.18 10.20
CA ASN A 152 47.75 9.42 8.99
C ASN A 152 46.55 9.51 8.04
N GLU A 153 46.73 9.04 6.81
CA GLU A 153 45.66 9.07 5.80
C GLU A 153 44.42 8.28 6.23
N ASP A 154 44.64 7.14 6.92
CA ASP A 154 43.58 6.25 7.39
C ASP A 154 42.67 6.91 8.44
N VAL A 155 43.26 7.58 9.45
CA VAL A 155 42.49 8.33 10.45
C VAL A 155 41.75 9.49 9.78
N GLN A 156 42.39 10.23 8.87
CA GLN A 156 41.73 11.34 8.19
C GLN A 156 40.50 10.86 7.39
N ALA A 157 40.62 9.70 6.74
CA ALA A 157 39.51 9.07 6.03
C ALA A 157 38.38 8.65 7.01
N ALA A 158 38.73 8.05 8.15
CA ALA A 158 37.77 7.67 9.20
C ALA A 158 37.08 8.90 9.83
N SER A 159 37.82 9.97 10.14
CA SER A 159 37.26 11.22 10.64
C SER A 159 36.24 11.82 9.66
N THR A 160 36.50 11.73 8.35
CA THR A 160 35.58 12.22 7.32
C THR A 160 34.29 11.40 7.31
N ARG A 161 34.39 10.06 7.32
CA ARG A 161 33.21 9.17 7.39
C ARG A 161 32.40 9.38 8.66
N LEU A 162 33.06 9.52 9.81
CA LEU A 162 32.39 9.75 11.08
C LEU A 162 31.74 11.13 11.17
N ALA A 163 32.35 12.17 10.59
CA ALA A 163 31.75 13.51 10.63
C ALA A 163 30.38 13.55 9.94
N GLU A 164 30.17 12.76 8.90
CA GLU A 164 28.87 12.59 8.25
C GLU A 164 27.87 11.78 9.09
N LEU A 165 28.36 10.84 9.90
CA LEU A 165 27.53 9.91 10.68
C LEU A 165 27.12 10.44 12.06
N ILE A 166 28.07 11.00 12.82
CA ILE A 166 27.91 11.40 14.23
C ILE A 166 28.16 12.91 14.47
N GLY A 167 28.52 13.64 13.41
CA GLY A 167 28.72 15.09 13.44
C GLY A 167 30.16 15.50 13.76
N PRO A 168 30.62 16.66 13.24
CA PRO A 168 32.01 17.11 13.32
C PRO A 168 32.46 17.34 14.77
N LYS A 169 31.58 17.91 15.61
CA LYS A 169 31.90 18.17 17.02
C LYS A 169 32.19 16.90 17.82
N MET A 170 31.52 15.79 17.53
CA MET A 170 31.81 14.50 18.17
C MET A 170 33.17 13.95 17.74
N VAL A 171 33.50 14.08 16.46
CA VAL A 171 34.82 13.70 15.92
C VAL A 171 35.94 14.52 16.57
N ASP A 172 35.76 15.83 16.74
CA ASP A 172 36.73 16.69 17.43
C ASP A 172 36.97 16.25 18.87
N LEU A 173 35.92 15.84 19.59
CA LEU A 173 36.03 15.36 20.97
C LEU A 173 36.74 14.01 21.04
N LEU A 174 36.41 13.09 20.14
CA LEU A 174 37.13 11.82 20.04
C LEU A 174 38.64 12.06 19.85
N ALA A 175 39.03 13.03 19.02
CA ALA A 175 40.44 13.30 18.75
C ALA A 175 41.18 14.08 19.86
N THR A 176 40.47 14.80 20.73
CA THR A 176 41.09 15.78 21.67
C THR A 176 40.89 15.48 23.15
N THR A 177 39.99 14.56 23.50
CA THR A 177 39.72 14.16 24.88
C THR A 177 40.61 12.99 25.31
N GLU A 178 41.02 12.97 26.58
CA GLU A 178 41.70 11.82 27.18
C GLU A 178 40.68 10.76 27.63
N HIS A 179 40.65 9.63 26.94
CA HIS A 179 39.64 8.58 27.17
C HIS A 179 40.02 7.56 28.24
N ALA A 180 41.27 7.57 28.73
CA ALA A 180 41.77 6.59 29.69
C ALA A 180 41.08 6.66 31.07
N GLN A 181 40.61 7.84 31.46
CA GLN A 181 39.95 8.07 32.76
C GLN A 181 38.43 8.15 32.64
N ASP A 182 37.92 8.66 31.50
CA ASP A 182 36.49 8.80 31.25
C ASP A 182 36.16 8.39 29.79
N PRO A 183 35.69 7.16 29.57
CA PRO A 183 35.38 6.65 28.24
C PRO A 183 34.00 7.13 27.73
N LEU A 184 33.37 8.11 28.38
CA LEU A 184 32.03 8.61 28.03
C LEU A 184 31.92 9.08 26.58
N VAL A 185 32.93 9.77 26.04
CA VAL A 185 32.89 10.27 24.65
C VAL A 185 32.86 9.12 23.65
N ILE A 186 33.64 8.06 23.88
CA ILE A 186 33.64 6.85 23.05
C ILE A 186 32.29 6.16 23.15
N GLN A 187 31.77 5.99 24.37
CA GLN A 187 30.47 5.39 24.58
C GLN A 187 29.37 6.16 23.82
N LEU A 188 29.31 7.48 23.94
CA LEU A 188 28.32 8.32 23.24
C LEU A 188 28.48 8.24 21.71
N ALA A 189 29.71 8.22 21.20
CA ALA A 189 29.98 8.06 19.78
C ALA A 189 29.50 6.69 19.26
N CYS A 190 29.80 5.61 19.97
CA CYS A 190 29.35 4.26 19.64
C CYS A 190 27.83 4.14 19.67
N GLN A 191 27.16 4.71 20.67
CA GLN A 191 25.69 4.75 20.73
C GLN A 191 25.12 5.48 19.52
N THR A 192 25.65 6.66 19.21
CA THR A 192 25.15 7.50 18.11
C THR A 192 25.34 6.81 16.76
N ALA A 193 26.52 6.28 16.48
CA ALA A 193 26.82 5.58 15.23
C ALA A 193 25.93 4.34 15.06
N THR A 194 25.79 3.55 16.13
CA THR A 194 24.96 2.34 16.12
C THR A 194 23.49 2.68 15.95
N SER A 195 22.95 3.65 16.70
CA SER A 195 21.56 4.12 16.57
C SER A 195 21.27 4.65 15.17
N THR A 196 22.22 5.39 14.57
CA THR A 196 22.11 5.87 13.19
C THR A 196 22.02 4.72 12.19
N TYR A 197 22.88 3.72 12.35
CA TYR A 197 22.90 2.54 11.49
C TYR A 197 21.66 1.66 11.68
N CYS A 198 21.17 1.49 12.91
CA CYS A 198 19.93 0.79 13.18
C CYS A 198 18.71 1.51 12.60
N ARG A 199 18.66 2.85 12.67
CA ARG A 199 17.61 3.63 12.01
C ARG A 199 17.64 3.42 10.49
N TYR A 200 18.82 3.38 9.88
CA TYR A 200 18.97 3.02 8.47
C TYR A 200 18.36 1.63 8.22
N ILE A 201 18.78 0.59 8.94
CA ILE A 201 18.24 -0.79 8.80
C ILE A 201 16.71 -0.81 8.92
N VAL A 202 16.12 -0.14 9.90
CA VAL A 202 14.66 -0.14 10.12
C VAL A 202 13.90 0.57 8.99
N THR A 203 14.50 1.60 8.39
CA THR A 203 13.85 2.42 7.36
C THR A 203 14.12 1.98 5.92
N SER A 204 15.20 1.22 5.68
CA SER A 204 15.60 0.74 4.36
C SER A 204 14.59 -0.18 3.70
N TRP A 205 14.51 -0.07 2.38
CA TRP A 205 13.70 -0.93 1.51
C TRP A 205 14.46 -2.16 1.02
N ASP A 206 15.79 -2.02 0.85
CA ASP A 206 16.77 -3.05 0.54
C ASP A 206 18.06 -2.75 1.32
N ILE A 207 18.62 -3.68 2.09
CA ILE A 207 19.79 -3.38 2.94
C ILE A 207 21.11 -3.47 2.15
N ASP A 208 21.10 -4.14 1.01
CA ASP A 208 22.30 -4.41 0.22
C ASP A 208 22.50 -3.41 -0.92
N ASP A 209 21.45 -2.71 -1.35
CA ASP A 209 21.49 -1.73 -2.45
C ASP A 209 21.13 -0.30 -2.02
N ASP A 210 22.15 0.47 -1.65
CA ASP A 210 22.02 1.89 -1.29
C ASP A 210 21.48 2.76 -2.43
N ASN A 211 21.82 2.45 -3.68
CA ASN A 211 21.35 3.21 -4.84
C ASN A 211 19.84 3.01 -5.03
N PHE A 212 19.36 1.78 -4.85
CA PHE A 212 17.95 1.47 -4.89
C PHE A 212 17.18 2.16 -3.76
N ASN A 213 17.71 2.17 -2.53
CA ASN A 213 17.12 2.93 -1.43
C ASN A 213 17.03 4.42 -1.73
N HIS A 214 18.11 5.04 -2.23
CA HIS A 214 18.14 6.46 -2.53
C HIS A 214 17.11 6.82 -3.61
N LEU A 215 17.03 6.03 -4.69
CA LEU A 215 16.06 6.21 -5.76
C LEU A 215 14.62 6.12 -5.25
N LEU A 216 14.32 5.13 -4.39
CA LEU A 216 13.00 4.96 -3.80
C LEU A 216 12.66 6.09 -2.83
N GLN A 217 13.62 6.54 -2.03
CA GLN A 217 13.44 7.66 -1.11
C GLN A 217 13.20 8.97 -1.86
N GLU A 218 13.93 9.23 -2.94
CA GLU A 218 13.73 10.40 -3.79
C GLU A 218 12.36 10.37 -4.49
N ALA A 219 11.98 9.21 -5.03
CA ALA A 219 10.63 9.00 -5.57
C ALA A 219 9.57 9.23 -4.50
N TYR A 220 9.74 8.68 -3.30
CA TYR A 220 8.83 8.86 -2.16
C TYR A 220 8.66 10.34 -1.80
N LEU A 221 9.76 11.08 -1.65
CA LEU A 221 9.77 12.49 -1.30
C LEU A 221 9.15 13.36 -2.40
N THR A 222 9.44 13.06 -3.67
CA THR A 222 8.86 13.77 -4.83
C THR A 222 7.34 13.63 -4.85
N ILE A 223 6.84 12.41 -4.63
CA ILE A 223 5.41 12.15 -4.65
C ILE A 223 4.73 12.74 -3.38
N HIS A 224 5.40 12.76 -2.22
CA HIS A 224 4.94 13.44 -1.01
C HIS A 224 4.94 14.98 -1.12
N GLY A 225 5.96 15.56 -1.76
CA GLY A 225 6.09 17.01 -1.97
C GLY A 225 5.12 17.56 -3.00
N ALA A 226 4.64 16.73 -3.94
CA ALA A 226 3.79 17.15 -5.06
C ALA A 226 2.27 17.03 -4.81
N GLY A 227 1.79 16.61 -3.63
CA GLY A 227 0.43 16.05 -3.51
C GLY A 227 -0.44 16.48 -2.32
N MET A 228 -0.65 17.77 -2.05
CA MET A 228 -1.75 18.24 -1.20
C MET A 228 -3.08 18.24 -1.97
N SER A 229 -3.79 17.10 -2.07
CA SER A 229 -5.26 17.03 -2.32
C SER A 229 -5.76 15.58 -2.43
N SER A 230 -6.52 15.09 -1.45
CA SER A 230 -7.31 13.83 -1.47
C SER A 230 -6.62 12.50 -1.88
N SER A 231 -5.34 12.52 -2.26
CA SER A 231 -4.53 11.42 -2.78
C SER A 231 -3.50 10.89 -1.79
N GLY A 232 -3.35 11.54 -0.62
CA GLY A 232 -2.44 11.07 0.44
C GLY A 232 -2.76 9.66 0.93
N PHE A 233 -4.05 9.27 0.92
CA PHE A 233 -4.47 7.89 1.24
C PHE A 233 -3.87 6.88 0.25
N LYS A 234 -3.93 7.17 -1.06
CA LYS A 234 -3.39 6.27 -2.09
C LYS A 234 -1.87 6.15 -2.01
N LEU A 235 -1.18 7.24 -1.68
CA LEU A 235 0.28 7.29 -1.60
C LEU A 235 0.83 6.56 -0.37
N ALA A 236 0.23 6.77 0.80
CA ALA A 236 0.63 6.03 2.01
C ALA A 236 0.41 4.53 1.81
N THR A 237 -0.68 4.13 1.15
CA THR A 237 -0.93 2.74 0.78
C THR A 237 0.05 2.22 -0.28
N ILE A 238 0.52 3.05 -1.22
CA ILE A 238 1.54 2.68 -2.21
C ILE A 238 2.92 2.52 -1.56
N ASP A 239 3.34 3.45 -0.69
CA ASP A 239 4.59 3.34 0.08
C ASP A 239 4.57 2.07 0.92
N GLN A 240 3.46 1.84 1.61
CA GLN A 240 3.32 0.65 2.43
C GLN A 240 3.27 -0.64 1.60
N ALA A 241 2.60 -0.64 0.45
CA ALA A 241 2.58 -1.79 -0.46
C ALA A 241 3.94 -2.04 -1.12
N LEU A 242 4.70 -0.98 -1.42
CA LEU A 242 6.07 -1.07 -1.95
C LEU A 242 7.04 -1.58 -0.88
N ARG A 243 6.97 -1.07 0.36
CA ARG A 243 7.70 -1.61 1.51
C ARG A 243 7.35 -3.07 1.75
N GLN A 244 6.06 -3.43 1.77
CA GLN A 244 5.64 -4.83 1.92
C GLN A 244 6.16 -5.71 0.78
N ARG A 245 6.21 -5.20 -0.46
CA ARG A 245 6.60 -5.96 -1.65
C ARG A 245 8.11 -6.06 -1.86
N SER A 246 8.90 -5.04 -1.49
CA SER A 246 10.36 -5.15 -1.46
C SER A 246 10.80 -6.06 -0.33
N LYS A 247 10.20 -5.93 0.86
CA LYS A 247 10.52 -6.72 2.05
C LYS A 247 10.10 -8.19 1.93
N ALA A 248 9.07 -8.51 1.14
CA ALA A 248 8.73 -9.89 0.79
C ALA A 248 9.72 -10.56 -0.17
N MET A 249 10.53 -9.79 -0.91
CA MET A 249 11.58 -10.32 -1.79
C MET A 249 12.92 -10.50 -1.08
N ILE A 250 13.20 -9.70 -0.05
CA ILE A 250 14.45 -9.76 0.71
C ILE A 250 14.51 -10.97 1.64
N HIS A 251 13.36 -11.44 2.12
CA HIS A 251 13.29 -12.57 3.05
C HIS A 251 13.04 -13.91 2.35
N GLY A 252 13.97 -14.28 1.47
CA GLY A 252 14.47 -15.66 1.55
C GLY A 252 15.18 -15.82 2.90
N ASP A 253 15.33 -17.04 3.40
CA ASP A 253 15.91 -17.39 4.71
C ASP A 253 17.41 -17.00 4.88
N ALA A 254 17.89 -16.00 4.14
CA ALA A 254 19.24 -15.48 4.16
C ALA A 254 19.44 -14.56 5.37
N ASP A 255 20.36 -14.95 6.25
CA ASP A 255 20.74 -14.18 7.43
C ASP A 255 21.52 -12.93 7.02
N LEU A 256 20.87 -11.79 6.82
CA LEU A 256 21.55 -10.54 6.43
C LEU A 256 22.59 -10.06 7.47
N SER A 257 22.62 -10.64 8.67
CA SER A 257 23.59 -10.30 9.70
C SER A 257 25.04 -10.43 9.21
N PHE A 258 25.35 -11.39 8.32
CA PHE A 258 26.72 -11.57 7.81
C PHE A 258 27.21 -10.38 6.95
N ILE A 259 26.30 -9.60 6.36
CA ILE A 259 26.65 -8.40 5.58
C ILE A 259 26.67 -7.17 6.50
N ILE A 260 25.70 -7.08 7.40
CA ILE A 260 25.43 -5.88 8.19
C ILE A 260 26.43 -5.75 9.34
N VAL A 261 26.78 -6.85 10.03
CA VAL A 261 27.66 -6.82 11.21
C VAL A 261 29.08 -6.32 10.86
N PRO A 262 29.76 -6.79 9.80
CA PRO A 262 31.08 -6.27 9.44
C PRO A 262 31.11 -4.78 9.13
N ARG A 263 30.01 -4.22 8.59
CA ARG A 263 29.86 -2.78 8.33
C ARG A 263 29.70 -1.99 9.64
N LEU A 264 28.92 -2.50 10.59
CA LEU A 264 28.83 -1.89 11.93
C LEU A 264 30.19 -1.91 12.64
N ALA A 265 30.92 -3.02 12.55
CA ALA A 265 32.26 -3.15 13.10
C ALA A 265 33.24 -2.12 12.51
N ALA A 266 33.12 -1.79 11.22
CA ALA A 266 33.93 -0.76 10.58
C ALA A 266 33.68 0.63 11.16
N TYR A 267 32.42 1.01 11.46
CA TYR A 267 32.15 2.27 12.13
C TYR A 267 32.70 2.33 13.56
N ILE A 268 32.66 1.21 14.29
CA ILE A 268 33.28 1.14 15.64
C ILE A 268 34.81 1.23 15.52
N ALA A 269 35.41 0.60 14.50
CA ALA A 269 36.85 0.69 14.23
C ALA A 269 37.27 2.13 13.95
N ASP A 270 36.51 2.86 13.13
CA ASP A 270 36.73 4.27 12.87
C ASP A 270 36.70 5.10 14.17
N ILE A 271 35.76 4.83 15.08
CA ILE A 271 35.62 5.57 16.35
C ILE A 271 36.85 5.37 17.23
N VAL A 272 37.27 4.12 17.46
CA VAL A 272 38.42 3.84 18.34
C VAL A 272 39.75 4.29 17.70
N MET A 273 39.84 4.25 16.37
CA MET A 273 40.99 4.78 15.64
C MET A 273 41.09 6.30 15.82
N VAL A 274 40.01 7.06 15.59
CA VAL A 274 39.97 8.52 15.83
C VAL A 274 40.21 8.86 17.31
N ALA A 275 39.74 8.02 18.24
CA ALA A 275 40.01 8.17 19.67
C ALA A 275 41.49 7.96 20.08
N GLY A 276 42.34 7.50 19.15
CA GLY A 276 43.80 7.44 19.34
C GLY A 276 44.38 6.04 19.46
N LEU A 277 43.61 4.99 19.19
CA LEU A 277 44.13 3.62 19.15
C LEU A 277 45.13 3.45 18.00
N GLN A 278 46.40 3.20 18.34
CA GLN A 278 47.49 3.09 17.37
C GLN A 278 47.63 1.64 16.86
N ALA A 279 46.83 1.27 15.86
CA ALA A 279 46.93 -0.02 15.17
C ALA A 279 46.45 0.10 13.71
N PRO A 280 46.87 -0.80 12.80
CA PRO A 280 46.31 -0.86 11.44
C PRO A 280 44.81 -1.11 11.47
N GLU A 281 44.04 -0.46 10.58
CA GLU A 281 42.57 -0.57 10.51
C GLU A 281 42.09 -2.03 10.50
N ALA A 282 42.72 -2.88 9.70
CA ALA A 282 42.37 -4.30 9.60
C ALA A 282 42.54 -5.06 10.92
N ALA A 283 43.56 -4.71 11.73
CA ALA A 283 43.78 -5.34 13.03
C ALA A 283 42.76 -4.87 14.07
N ILE A 284 42.39 -3.58 14.05
CA ILE A 284 41.33 -3.03 14.90
C ILE A 284 40.00 -3.71 14.58
N HIS A 285 39.66 -3.80 13.29
CA HIS A 285 38.44 -4.46 12.82
C HIS A 285 38.38 -5.92 13.26
N GLU A 286 39.48 -6.67 13.11
CA GLU A 286 39.55 -8.06 13.54
C GLU A 286 39.31 -8.22 15.06
N VAL A 287 39.93 -7.37 15.89
CA VAL A 287 39.71 -7.38 17.35
C VAL A 287 38.26 -7.08 17.68
N ILE A 288 37.64 -6.09 17.03
CA ILE A 288 36.23 -5.74 17.23
C ILE A 288 35.32 -6.91 16.85
N MET A 289 35.58 -7.58 15.72
CA MET A 289 34.81 -8.75 15.32
C MET A 289 34.97 -9.88 16.35
N GLN A 290 36.19 -10.18 16.80
CA GLN A 290 36.43 -11.23 17.79
C GLN A 290 35.76 -10.95 19.15
N ALA A 291 35.72 -9.69 19.58
CA ALA A 291 35.20 -9.31 20.89
C ALA A 291 33.69 -9.01 20.90
N PHE A 292 33.13 -8.49 19.80
CA PHE A 292 31.79 -7.88 19.78
C PHE A 292 30.83 -8.44 18.73
N GLU A 293 31.22 -9.44 17.94
CA GLU A 293 30.35 -10.01 16.90
C GLU A 293 28.98 -10.44 17.46
N GLU A 294 28.95 -11.09 18.62
CA GLU A 294 27.68 -11.52 19.24
C GLU A 294 26.82 -10.32 19.66
N ASN A 295 27.41 -9.29 20.28
CA ASN A 295 26.70 -8.09 20.70
C ASN A 295 26.13 -7.33 19.48
N MET A 296 26.95 -7.12 18.45
CA MET A 296 26.53 -6.49 17.19
C MET A 296 25.43 -7.30 16.51
N SER A 297 25.53 -8.63 16.52
CA SER A 297 24.51 -9.52 15.95
C SER A 297 23.18 -9.42 16.69
N VAL A 298 23.19 -9.27 18.02
CA VAL A 298 21.96 -9.02 18.80
C VAL A 298 21.31 -7.71 18.37
N VAL A 299 22.08 -6.61 18.32
CA VAL A 299 21.60 -5.29 17.89
C VAL A 299 21.03 -5.32 16.47
N VAL A 300 21.76 -5.93 15.53
CA VAL A 300 21.32 -6.06 14.12
C VAL A 300 20.05 -6.88 14.00
N ARG A 301 19.92 -8.01 14.71
CA ARG A 301 18.69 -8.81 14.71
C ARG A 301 17.49 -8.05 15.26
N LEU A 302 17.67 -7.25 16.32
CA LEU A 302 16.60 -6.41 16.86
C LEU A 302 16.17 -5.33 15.85
N ALA A 303 17.12 -4.69 15.17
CA ALA A 303 16.83 -3.71 14.12
C ALA A 303 16.11 -4.36 12.90
N LEU A 304 16.53 -5.56 12.47
CA LEU A 304 15.86 -6.32 11.42
C LEU A 304 14.43 -6.74 11.83
N SER A 305 14.25 -7.16 13.09
CA SER A 305 12.92 -7.46 13.65
C SER A 305 12.01 -6.23 13.64
N LEU A 306 12.53 -5.06 14.03
CA LEU A 306 11.82 -3.79 13.95
C LEU A 306 11.48 -3.42 12.49
N ASN A 307 12.41 -3.59 11.55
CA ASN A 307 12.15 -3.40 10.12
C ASN A 307 10.95 -4.26 9.66
N TRP A 308 10.90 -5.51 10.12
CA TRP A 308 9.84 -6.46 9.78
C TRP A 308 8.48 -6.06 10.37
N VAL A 309 8.41 -5.79 11.67
CA VAL A 309 7.15 -5.41 12.34
C VAL A 309 6.60 -4.11 11.76
N THR A 310 7.45 -3.08 11.64
CA THR A 310 7.03 -1.77 11.13
C THR A 310 6.63 -1.82 9.66
N GLY A 311 7.28 -2.68 8.86
CA GLY A 311 6.99 -2.83 7.43
C GLY A 311 5.77 -3.71 7.10
N ARG A 312 5.39 -4.64 7.99
CA ARG A 312 4.40 -5.69 7.69
C ARG A 312 3.20 -5.71 8.62
N ASP A 313 3.43 -5.71 9.93
CA ASP A 313 2.41 -5.97 10.95
C ASP A 313 1.55 -4.74 11.26
N ILE A 314 2.03 -3.57 10.87
CA ILE A 314 1.36 -2.30 11.09
C ILE A 314 0.98 -1.73 9.74
N THR A 315 -0.33 -1.55 9.55
CA THR A 315 -0.91 -1.03 8.31
C THR A 315 -1.80 0.18 8.51
N SER A 316 -2.16 0.49 9.75
CA SER A 316 -2.98 1.66 10.07
C SER A 316 -2.19 2.98 10.07
N ALA A 317 -0.86 2.92 10.20
CA ALA A 317 0.01 4.08 10.33
C ALA A 317 1.45 3.75 9.91
N ASP A 318 2.21 4.78 9.57
CA ASP A 318 3.65 4.70 9.39
C ASP A 318 4.35 4.96 10.73
N LEU A 319 5.28 4.08 11.09
CA LEU A 319 6.08 4.14 12.31
C LEU A 319 7.55 4.24 11.93
N GLU A 320 8.15 5.37 12.25
CA GLU A 320 9.52 5.68 11.87
C GLU A 320 10.37 5.93 13.14
N PRO A 321 11.51 5.23 13.30
CA PRO A 321 12.50 5.61 14.31
C PRO A 321 13.03 7.01 14.02
N CYS A 322 13.06 7.87 15.01
CA CYS A 322 13.52 9.25 14.87
C CYS A 322 14.79 9.51 15.68
N MET A 323 15.65 10.34 15.11
CA MET A 323 16.83 10.89 15.77
C MET A 323 16.78 12.41 15.69
N VAL A 324 17.51 13.07 16.59
CA VAL A 324 17.74 14.51 16.56
C VAL A 324 19.13 14.76 16.00
N LEU A 325 19.23 15.69 15.05
CA LEU A 325 20.51 16.08 14.48
C LEU A 325 21.35 16.79 15.55
N TRP A 326 22.66 16.56 15.53
CA TRP A 326 23.60 17.36 16.30
C TRP A 326 23.42 18.86 16.02
N GLU A 327 23.80 19.70 16.97
CA GLU A 327 23.66 21.16 16.91
C GLU A 327 22.21 21.65 16.77
N THR A 328 21.21 20.78 16.99
CA THR A 328 19.82 21.22 17.13
C THR A 328 19.62 21.80 18.53
N VAL A 329 18.85 22.88 18.65
CA VAL A 329 18.45 23.44 19.96
C VAL A 329 17.59 22.42 20.71
N PHE A 330 17.94 22.14 21.96
CA PHE A 330 17.22 21.20 22.81
C PHE A 330 15.79 21.69 23.06
N ASP A 331 14.81 20.83 22.76
CA ASP A 331 13.40 21.06 23.04
C ASP A 331 12.84 19.93 23.93
N PRO A 332 12.54 20.20 25.21
CA PRO A 332 12.01 19.19 26.12
C PRO A 332 10.59 18.72 25.74
N ALA A 333 9.89 19.40 24.83
CA ALA A 333 8.60 18.93 24.33
C ALA A 333 8.76 17.74 23.37
N THR A 334 9.87 17.66 22.64
CA THR A 334 10.12 16.65 21.60
C THR A 334 11.28 15.72 21.90
N MET A 335 12.13 16.07 22.86
CA MET A 335 13.38 15.37 23.23
C MET A 335 13.44 15.09 24.73
N GLU A 336 14.31 14.17 25.13
CA GLU A 336 14.63 13.89 26.53
C GLU A 336 16.15 13.96 26.73
N ASP A 337 16.61 14.69 27.75
CA ASP A 337 18.04 14.77 28.09
C ASP A 337 18.41 13.57 28.97
N VAL A 338 19.37 12.77 28.50
CA VAL A 338 19.88 11.56 29.18
C VAL A 338 20.45 11.88 30.57
N HIS A 339 21.04 13.06 30.74
CA HIS A 339 21.71 13.49 31.95
C HIS A 339 20.84 14.45 32.79
N ALA A 340 19.57 14.61 32.42
CA ALA A 340 18.65 15.44 33.18
C ALA A 340 18.54 14.94 34.62
N ARG A 341 18.77 15.84 35.59
CA ARG A 341 18.54 15.50 36.99
C ARG A 341 17.07 15.17 37.20
N PRO A 342 16.75 14.08 37.91
CA PRO A 342 15.36 13.69 38.08
C PRO A 342 14.62 14.76 38.91
N ALA A 343 13.40 15.09 38.47
CA ALA A 343 12.62 16.25 38.91
C ALA A 343 12.34 16.35 40.43
N HIS A 344 12.58 15.28 41.19
CA HIS A 344 12.40 15.24 42.65
C HIS A 344 13.57 15.84 43.44
N LEU A 345 14.73 16.08 42.80
CA LEU A 345 15.84 16.80 43.40
C LEU A 345 15.64 18.30 43.16
N LYS A 346 15.29 19.06 44.21
CA LYS A 346 15.12 20.52 44.14
C LYS A 346 16.32 21.16 43.45
N PRO A 347 16.13 22.11 42.52
CA PRO A 347 17.23 22.83 41.90
C PRO A 347 18.02 23.55 43.00
N LYS A 348 19.34 23.30 43.06
CA LYS A 348 20.26 24.15 43.81
C LYS A 348 20.24 25.52 43.13
N SER A 349 19.72 26.51 43.85
CA SER A 349 19.75 27.95 43.52
C SER A 349 19.13 28.41 42.20
N ARG A 350 18.30 29.44 42.33
CA ARG A 350 17.52 30.13 41.29
C ARG A 350 18.38 31.00 40.34
N GLU A 351 19.69 30.76 40.27
CA GLU A 351 20.68 31.57 39.52
C GLU A 351 21.31 30.84 38.33
N GLU A 352 21.11 29.53 38.15
CA GLU A 352 21.46 28.78 36.91
C GLU A 352 20.33 28.79 35.86
N SER A 353 19.37 29.71 36.02
CA SER A 353 18.32 29.90 35.04
C SER A 353 18.91 30.63 33.82
N ILE A 354 19.01 29.86 32.72
CA ILE A 354 19.26 30.26 31.32
C ILE A 354 20.72 30.02 30.85
N LYS A 355 21.07 28.78 30.50
CA LYS A 355 21.73 28.54 29.20
C LYS A 355 20.59 28.54 28.17
N LYS A 356 20.40 29.64 27.43
CA LYS A 356 19.15 29.87 26.69
C LYS A 356 18.95 28.95 25.51
N GLU A 357 20.00 28.31 25.01
CA GLU A 357 19.94 27.39 23.88
C GLU A 357 21.05 26.36 24.10
N ASP A 358 20.81 25.35 24.95
CA ASP A 358 21.70 24.19 24.97
C ASP A 358 21.43 23.37 23.70
N HIS A 359 22.50 22.87 23.10
CA HIS A 359 22.45 22.22 21.81
C HIS A 359 22.68 20.73 21.98
N VAL A 360 22.03 19.94 21.15
CA VAL A 360 22.25 18.50 21.08
C VAL A 360 23.68 18.25 20.63
N LEU A 361 24.42 17.45 21.40
CA LEU A 361 25.69 16.87 20.97
C LEU A 361 25.40 15.69 20.05
N CYS A 362 24.61 14.74 20.52
CA CYS A 362 24.23 13.56 19.76
C CYS A 362 22.93 12.92 20.28
N THR A 363 22.34 12.03 19.47
CA THR A 363 21.22 11.17 19.89
C THR A 363 21.78 9.85 20.41
N THR A 364 21.41 9.47 21.64
CA THR A 364 21.83 8.19 22.24
C THR A 364 20.79 7.11 22.01
N ASP A 365 19.51 7.44 22.19
CA ASP A 365 18.38 6.50 22.14
C ASP A 365 17.41 6.93 21.05
N LEU A 366 16.95 5.97 20.26
CA LEU A 366 16.00 6.21 19.18
C LEU A 366 14.62 6.60 19.72
N GLY A 367 14.04 7.63 19.14
CA GLY A 367 12.62 7.93 19.34
C GLY A 367 11.75 7.14 18.38
N LEU A 368 10.43 7.23 18.57
CA LEU A 368 9.44 6.66 17.65
C LEU A 368 8.38 7.69 17.30
N ARG A 369 8.24 7.95 16.01
CA ARG A 369 7.21 8.83 15.46
C ARG A 369 6.17 8.01 14.72
N ARG A 370 4.90 8.31 14.99
CA ARG A 370 3.76 7.80 14.22
C ARG A 370 3.20 8.87 13.30
N THR A 371 3.09 8.53 12.03
CA THR A 371 2.44 9.33 11.01
C THR A 371 1.23 8.58 10.47
N ARG A 372 0.03 9.17 10.54
CA ARG A 372 -1.19 8.56 10.00
C ARG A 372 -2.10 9.61 9.39
N ILE A 373 -2.95 9.20 8.47
CA ILE A 373 -4.04 10.05 7.97
C ILE A 373 -5.25 9.82 8.85
N TRP A 374 -5.72 10.88 9.51
CA TRP A 374 -6.93 10.84 10.33
C TRP A 374 -7.88 11.93 9.84
N ARG A 375 -9.10 11.52 9.43
CA ARG A 375 -10.11 12.43 8.87
C ARG A 375 -9.62 13.28 7.69
N GLY A 376 -8.71 12.73 6.88
CA GLY A 376 -8.15 13.41 5.71
C GLY A 376 -6.94 14.32 6.01
N GLU A 377 -6.56 14.47 7.27
CA GLU A 377 -5.41 15.26 7.69
C GLU A 377 -4.23 14.36 8.12
N LEU A 378 -3.01 14.80 7.81
CA LEU A 378 -1.79 14.12 8.24
C LEU A 378 -1.53 14.42 9.73
N GLN A 379 -1.70 13.41 10.57
CA GLN A 379 -1.42 13.49 11.99
C GLN A 379 -0.05 12.87 12.29
N LYS A 380 0.86 13.68 12.83
CA LYS A 380 2.14 13.24 13.39
C LYS A 380 2.08 13.22 14.91
N CYS A 381 2.56 12.15 15.53
CA CYS A 381 2.53 11.96 16.98
C CYS A 381 3.84 11.31 17.43
N MET A 382 4.49 11.89 18.45
CA MET A 382 5.66 11.26 19.08
C MET A 382 5.16 10.20 20.06
N LEU A 383 5.53 8.93 19.81
CA LEU A 383 5.19 7.80 20.68
C LEU A 383 6.28 7.56 21.74
N LEU A 384 7.54 7.78 21.35
CA LEU A 384 8.71 7.72 22.21
C LEU A 384 9.61 8.91 21.83
N LYS A 385 10.05 9.69 22.82
CA LYS A 385 10.98 10.79 22.57
C LYS A 385 12.38 10.22 22.40
N PRO A 386 13.16 10.67 21.40
CA PRO A 386 14.58 10.34 21.36
C PRO A 386 15.27 10.92 22.58
N LYS A 387 16.22 10.17 23.14
CA LYS A 387 17.11 10.69 24.19
C LYS A 387 18.37 11.26 23.57
N VAL A 388 18.80 12.40 24.09
CA VAL A 388 19.93 13.16 23.56
C VAL A 388 20.93 13.48 24.66
N ALA A 389 22.21 13.46 24.31
CA ALA A 389 23.26 14.07 25.11
C ALA A 389 23.41 15.53 24.66
N LEU A 390 23.51 16.44 25.64
CA LEU A 390 23.71 17.86 25.37
C LEU A 390 25.19 18.22 25.32
N GLN A 391 25.52 19.30 24.61
CA GLN A 391 26.90 19.79 24.56
C GLN A 391 27.42 20.22 25.94
N SER A 392 26.54 20.53 26.89
CA SER A 392 26.92 20.80 28.27
C SER A 392 27.47 19.60 29.05
N VAL A 393 27.18 18.36 28.61
CA VAL A 393 27.65 17.12 29.27
C VAL A 393 29.17 17.00 29.22
N ILE A 394 29.77 17.47 28.14
CA ILE A 394 31.22 17.37 27.84
C ILE A 394 32.00 18.63 28.26
N GLU A 395 31.34 19.72 28.67
CA GLU A 395 32.03 20.96 29.10
C GLU A 395 32.87 20.77 30.37
N GLY A 396 32.72 19.65 31.08
CA GLY A 396 33.53 19.27 32.24
C GLY A 396 34.75 18.40 31.92
N LEU A 397 34.96 17.99 30.66
CA LEU A 397 36.07 17.13 30.26
C LEU A 397 37.33 17.97 29.95
N GLU A 398 38.49 17.51 30.42
CA GLU A 398 39.77 18.15 30.12
C GLU A 398 40.13 17.95 28.64
N VAL A 399 39.88 18.97 27.81
CA VAL A 399 40.30 18.97 26.41
C VAL A 399 41.80 19.29 26.34
N VAL A 400 42.59 18.38 25.78
CA VAL A 400 44.01 18.62 25.56
C VAL A 400 44.16 19.57 24.38
N LYS A 401 44.50 20.83 24.67
CA LYS A 401 44.76 21.82 23.61
C LYS A 401 45.92 21.32 22.73
N PRO A 402 45.75 21.28 21.40
CA PRO A 402 46.87 20.97 20.52
C PRO A 402 47.97 22.03 20.73
N TYR A 403 49.16 21.56 21.07
CA TYR A 403 50.35 22.41 21.16
C TYR A 403 50.68 22.86 19.72
N ILE A 404 50.27 24.07 19.36
CA ILE A 404 50.71 24.69 18.11
C ILE A 404 52.21 24.94 18.29
N MET A 405 53.04 24.08 17.70
CA MET A 405 54.45 24.38 17.54
C MET A 405 54.54 25.62 16.65
N GLU A 406 54.79 26.77 17.26
CA GLU A 406 55.24 27.95 16.53
C GLU A 406 56.44 27.54 15.68
N SER A 407 56.27 27.63 14.36
CA SER A 407 57.32 27.34 13.39
C SER A 407 58.54 28.20 13.73
N PRO A 408 59.74 27.62 13.90
CA PRO A 408 60.93 28.41 14.20
C PRO A 408 61.21 29.35 13.04
N MET A 409 61.29 30.64 13.38
CA MET A 409 61.65 31.75 12.51
C MET A 409 62.67 31.34 11.43
N SER A 410 62.25 31.44 10.17
CA SER A 410 63.16 31.50 9.03
C SER A 410 64.02 32.77 9.16
N MET A 411 65.20 32.65 9.76
CA MET A 411 66.31 33.56 9.50
C MET A 411 66.89 33.20 8.13
N ALA A 412 66.24 33.65 7.06
CA ALA A 412 66.86 33.69 5.74
C ALA A 412 67.71 34.96 5.64
N SER A 413 69.02 34.78 5.74
CA SER A 413 70.04 35.76 5.43
C SER A 413 69.88 36.28 4.00
N HIS A 414 69.84 37.60 3.89
CA HIS A 414 70.10 38.34 2.66
C HIS A 414 71.56 38.09 2.25
N GLU A 415 71.80 37.27 1.23
CA GLU A 415 73.06 37.30 0.48
C GLU A 415 72.76 37.37 -1.02
N SER A 416 72.85 38.62 -1.49
CA SER A 416 72.97 39.01 -2.88
C SER A 416 74.29 38.52 -3.48
N TRP A 417 74.20 37.84 -4.63
CA TRP A 417 75.31 37.54 -5.53
C TRP A 417 76.06 38.82 -5.96
N PRO A 418 77.33 38.69 -6.41
CA PRO A 418 77.56 39.04 -7.82
C PRO A 418 78.69 38.28 -8.56
N TYR A 419 78.55 38.25 -9.90
CA TYR A 419 79.53 37.98 -11.00
C TYR A 419 80.24 36.61 -11.01
N VAL A 420 80.15 35.78 -12.06
CA VAL A 420 80.50 35.99 -13.50
C VAL A 420 79.54 35.25 -14.42
#